data_AF-A0AAV2SAX8-F1
#
_entry.id   AF-A0AAV2SAX8-F1
#
_cell.length_a   1.000
_cell.length_b   1.000
_cell.length_c   1.000
_cell.angle_alpha   90.00
_cell.angle_beta   90.00
_cell.angle_gamma   90.00
#
_symmetry.space_group_name_H-M   'P 1'
#
loop_
_entity.id
_entity.type
_entity.pdbx_description
1 polymer ?
#
loop_
_entity_poly.entity_id
_entity_poly.type
_entity_poly.pdbx_seq_one_letter_code
_entity_poly.pdbx_strand_id
1 'polypeptide(L)'
;ADGIKCWFCNSLLDTYCADPFDNRTAVIKDCDTADELPHLRGVPATMCRKIRMKINGHWRIKRDCARLGYYTWGEERYCTMRTGTYNIHMEYCTCKDKQGCNDSTLIRPSVQLIPLLISIITTRAI
;
A
#
# COMPACT_ATOMS: atom_id res chain seq x y z
N ALA A 1 -17.77 -3.52 19.90
CA ALA A 1 -17.59 -3.88 18.48
C ALA A 1 -16.13 -3.60 18.16
N ASP A 2 -15.41 -4.56 17.59
CA ASP A 2 -14.00 -4.38 17.24
C ASP A 2 -13.91 -3.68 15.87
N GLY A 3 -13.01 -2.70 15.77
CA GLY A 3 -12.75 -1.96 14.54
C GLY A 3 -11.92 -2.75 13.53
N ILE A 4 -11.56 -2.10 12.42
CA ILE A 4 -10.56 -2.65 11.49
C ILE A 4 -9.17 -2.59 12.14
N LYS A 5 -8.39 -3.64 11.98
CA LYS A 5 -7.03 -3.80 12.48
C LYS A 5 -6.07 -3.71 11.32
N CYS A 6 -5.03 -2.88 11.43
CA CYS A 6 -4.11 -2.57 10.34
C CYS A 6 -2.66 -2.74 10.77
N TRP A 7 -1.78 -3.06 9.82
CA TRP A 7 -0.35 -3.07 10.08
C TRP A 7 0.14 -1.66 10.41
N PHE A 8 0.96 -1.54 11.45
CA PHE A 8 1.52 -0.29 11.93
C PHE A 8 3.04 -0.39 11.96
N CYS A 9 3.71 0.26 11.01
CA CYS A 9 5.17 0.24 10.91
C CYS A 9 5.72 1.40 10.05
N ASN A 10 7.03 1.66 10.16
CA ASN A 10 7.73 2.69 9.40
C ASN A 10 9.09 2.16 8.91
N SER A 11 9.29 2.12 7.59
CA SER A 11 10.50 1.58 6.97
C SER A 11 11.77 2.43 7.16
N LEU A 12 11.65 3.60 7.78
CA LEU A 12 12.79 4.37 8.25
C LEU A 12 13.42 3.75 9.51
N LEU A 13 12.59 3.16 10.38
CA LEU A 13 12.99 2.61 11.67
C LEU A 13 13.08 1.08 11.65
N ASP A 14 12.30 0.44 10.79
CA ASP A 14 12.19 -1.01 10.69
C ASP A 14 12.28 -1.45 9.23
N THR A 15 13.39 -2.08 8.85
CA THR A 15 13.63 -2.51 7.47
C THR A 15 12.63 -3.57 6.98
N TYR A 16 12.02 -4.36 7.87
CA TYR A 16 11.00 -5.35 7.50
C TYR A 16 9.69 -4.70 7.05
N CYS A 17 9.45 -3.45 7.44
CA CYS A 17 8.34 -2.64 6.96
C CYS A 17 8.53 -2.12 5.52
N ALA A 18 9.62 -2.44 4.84
CA ALA A 18 9.81 -2.04 3.44
C ALA A 18 8.83 -2.76 2.48
N ASP A 19 9.10 -2.66 1.19
CA ASP A 19 8.48 -3.49 0.15
C ASP A 19 9.61 -4.29 -0.51
N PRO A 20 9.57 -5.64 -0.52
CA PRO A 20 8.51 -6.50 0.01
C PRO A 20 8.28 -6.39 1.53
N PHE A 21 7.04 -6.60 1.96
CA PHE A 21 6.65 -6.50 3.37
C PHE A 21 6.97 -7.80 4.11
N ASP A 22 7.64 -7.68 5.26
CA ASP A 22 7.85 -8.76 6.22
C ASP A 22 7.19 -8.35 7.56
N ASN A 23 6.30 -9.21 8.06
CA ASN A 23 5.45 -8.91 9.21
C ASN A 23 6.08 -9.32 10.56
N ARG A 24 7.30 -9.86 10.58
CA ARG A 24 7.95 -10.37 11.81
C ARG A 24 8.08 -9.34 12.92
N THR A 25 8.27 -8.07 12.58
CA THR A 25 8.44 -6.96 13.52
C THR A 25 7.26 -5.98 13.52
N ALA A 26 6.40 -6.06 12.51
CA ALA A 26 5.25 -5.18 12.38
C ALA A 26 4.16 -5.56 13.38
N VAL A 27 3.53 -4.56 13.99
CA VAL A 27 2.42 -4.76 14.92
C VAL A 27 1.10 -4.49 14.20
N ILE A 28 0.09 -5.31 14.45
CA ILE A 28 -1.28 -5.02 14.02
C ILE A 28 -2.01 -4.26 15.14
N LYS A 29 -2.63 -3.12 14.81
CA LYS A 29 -3.34 -2.27 15.78
C LYS A 29 -4.80 -2.11 15.40
N ASP A 30 -5.67 -2.06 16.40
CA ASP A 30 -7.08 -1.72 16.23
C ASP A 30 -7.24 -0.22 15.97
N CYS A 31 -7.83 0.13 14.83
CA CYS A 31 -7.98 1.52 14.41
C CYS A 31 -9.03 2.29 15.23
N ASP A 32 -9.93 1.62 15.94
CA ASP A 32 -10.86 2.29 16.85
C ASP A 32 -10.12 2.85 18.08
N THR A 33 -8.95 2.29 18.41
CA THR A 33 -8.08 2.75 19.50
C THR A 33 -7.06 3.80 19.05
N ALA A 34 -7.10 4.24 17.80
CA ALA A 34 -6.13 5.19 17.27
C ALA A 34 -6.34 6.59 17.86
N ASP A 35 -5.26 7.20 18.37
CA ASP A 35 -5.26 8.55 18.93
C ASP A 35 -5.91 9.57 17.98
N GLU A 36 -6.69 10.48 18.55
CA GLU A 36 -7.32 11.57 17.81
C GLU A 36 -6.26 12.48 17.18
N LEU A 37 -6.51 12.91 15.94
CA LEU A 37 -5.63 13.85 15.26
C LEU A 37 -6.15 15.28 15.46
N PRO A 38 -5.31 16.24 15.90
CA PRO A 38 -5.75 17.62 16.15
C PRO A 38 -6.45 18.29 14.96
N HIS A 39 -6.06 17.91 13.74
CA HIS A 39 -6.61 18.43 12.47
C HIS A 39 -7.80 17.62 11.93
N LEU A 40 -8.18 16.50 12.57
CA LEU A 40 -9.28 15.63 12.19
C LEU A 40 -10.07 15.17 13.42
N ARG A 41 -10.44 16.12 14.27
CA ARG A 41 -11.21 15.85 15.48
C ARG A 41 -12.58 15.25 15.15
N GLY A 42 -12.98 14.23 15.90
CA GLY A 42 -14.23 13.50 15.70
C GLY A 42 -14.30 12.61 14.44
N VAL A 43 -13.21 12.47 13.67
CA VAL A 43 -13.19 11.59 12.48
C VAL A 43 -12.60 10.22 12.84
N PRO A 44 -13.40 9.14 12.82
CA PRO A 44 -12.92 7.81 13.19
C PRO A 44 -11.99 7.22 12.12
N ALA A 45 -11.01 6.42 12.55
CA ALA A 45 -10.11 5.72 11.64
C ALA A 45 -10.75 4.39 11.20
N THR A 46 -11.36 4.37 10.02
CA THR A 46 -12.20 3.23 9.58
C THR A 46 -11.59 2.41 8.44
N MET A 47 -10.33 2.68 8.08
CA MET A 47 -9.62 2.07 6.96
C MET A 47 -8.17 1.80 7.31
N CYS A 48 -7.51 0.92 6.56
CA CYS A 48 -6.05 0.85 6.56
C CYS A 48 -5.47 1.74 5.46
N ARG A 49 -4.24 2.23 5.67
CA ARG A 49 -3.46 2.87 4.61
C ARG A 49 -2.03 2.34 4.53
N LYS A 50 -1.49 2.45 3.32
CA LYS A 50 -0.09 2.28 2.99
C LYS A 50 0.37 3.52 2.24
N ILE A 51 1.44 4.14 2.72
CA ILE A 51 2.06 5.30 2.08
C ILE A 51 3.42 4.89 1.52
N ARG A 52 3.62 5.03 0.21
CA ARG A 52 4.93 4.87 -0.43
C ARG A 52 5.49 6.22 -0.79
N MET A 53 6.63 6.58 -0.23
CA MET A 53 7.27 7.87 -0.41
C MET A 53 8.62 7.66 -1.09
N LYS A 54 8.93 8.45 -2.11
CA LYS A 54 10.28 8.57 -2.66
C LYS A 54 10.81 9.94 -2.25
N ILE A 55 11.80 9.95 -1.36
CA ILE A 55 12.40 11.18 -0.80
C ILE A 55 13.89 11.13 -1.12
N ASN A 56 14.40 12.13 -1.84
CA ASN A 56 15.80 12.19 -2.28
C ASN A 56 16.28 10.90 -2.97
N GLY A 57 15.42 10.28 -3.78
CA GLY A 57 15.71 9.02 -4.47
C GLY A 57 15.49 7.74 -3.64
N HIS A 58 15.34 7.85 -2.32
CA HIS A 58 15.13 6.70 -1.44
C HIS A 58 13.64 6.41 -1.20
N TRP A 59 13.26 5.14 -1.34
CA TRP A 59 11.91 4.69 -1.01
C TRP A 59 11.74 4.52 0.50
N ARG A 60 10.61 5.00 1.02
CA ARG A 60 10.17 4.86 2.40
C ARG A 60 8.71 4.45 2.42
N ILE A 61 8.39 3.46 3.25
CA ILE A 61 7.04 2.93 3.40
C ILE A 61 6.55 3.19 4.82
N LYS A 62 5.31 3.65 4.94
CA LYS A 62 4.62 3.75 6.23
C LYS A 62 3.26 3.06 6.12
N ARG A 63 2.92 2.29 7.15
CA ARG A 63 1.62 1.62 7.29
C ARG A 63 0.98 2.05 8.59
N ASP A 64 -0.31 2.40 8.54
CA ASP A 64 -1.11 2.84 9.68
C ASP A 64 -2.61 2.89 9.32
N CYS A 65 -3.43 3.31 10.29
CA CYS A 65 -4.86 3.52 10.11
C CYS A 65 -5.15 4.81 9.33
N ALA A 66 -6.19 4.78 8.50
CA ALA A 66 -6.70 5.92 7.74
C ALA A 66 -8.06 6.38 8.26
N ARG A 67 -8.18 7.70 8.42
CA ARG A 67 -9.44 8.42 8.69
C ARG A 67 -10.10 8.93 7.42
N LEU A 68 -9.28 9.28 6.44
CA LEU A 68 -9.67 9.80 5.14
C LEU A 68 -9.05 8.92 4.05
N GLY A 69 -9.73 8.84 2.91
CA GLY A 69 -9.34 8.01 1.80
C GLY A 69 -10.52 7.76 0.89
N TYR A 70 -10.23 7.23 -0.30
CA TYR A 70 -11.25 6.72 -1.19
C TYR A 70 -11.14 5.20 -1.20
N TYR A 71 -12.28 4.53 -1.21
CA TYR A 71 -12.40 3.09 -1.35
C TYR A 71 -13.60 2.83 -2.24
N THR A 72 -13.37 2.16 -3.35
CA THR A 72 -14.43 1.68 -4.25
C THR A 72 -14.83 0.28 -3.80
N TRP A 73 -16.13 0.04 -3.69
CA TRP A 73 -16.64 -1.30 -3.48
C TRP A 73 -16.29 -2.16 -4.70
N GLY A 74 -15.39 -3.14 -4.52
CA GLY A 74 -15.01 -4.11 -5.55
C GLY A 74 -13.62 -3.94 -6.17
N GLU A 75 -12.91 -2.83 -5.93
CA GLU A 75 -11.47 -2.76 -6.20
C GLU A 75 -10.71 -2.97 -4.88
N GLU A 76 -9.80 -3.94 -4.84
CA GLU A 76 -9.11 -4.30 -3.59
C GLU A 76 -8.43 -3.09 -2.90
N ARG A 77 -7.92 -2.12 -3.68
CA ARG A 77 -7.10 -0.99 -3.19
C ARG A 77 -7.21 0.20 -4.12
N TYR A 78 -7.45 1.39 -3.56
CA TYR A 78 -7.38 2.64 -4.30
C TYR A 78 -6.09 3.38 -3.93
N CYS A 79 -5.23 3.64 -4.92
CA CYS A 79 -3.96 4.33 -4.75
C CYS A 79 -3.98 5.69 -5.48
N THR A 80 -3.68 6.77 -4.76
CA THR A 80 -3.53 8.11 -5.33
C THR A 80 -2.09 8.58 -5.24
N MET A 81 -1.56 9.03 -6.38
CA MET A 81 -0.21 9.60 -6.48
C MET A 81 -0.26 11.11 -6.30
N ARG A 82 0.63 11.65 -5.46
CA ARG A 82 0.84 13.08 -5.26
C ARG A 82 2.33 13.37 -5.41
N THR A 83 2.67 14.21 -6.38
CA THR A 83 4.04 14.69 -6.59
C THR A 83 4.18 16.07 -5.95
N GLY A 84 5.16 16.23 -5.07
CA GLY A 84 5.53 17.51 -4.47
C GLY A 84 6.70 18.17 -5.20
N THR A 85 7.19 19.28 -4.65
CA THR A 85 8.45 19.92 -5.06
C THR A 85 9.66 19.09 -4.57
N TYR A 86 10.84 19.29 -5.18
CA TYR A 86 12.10 18.63 -4.79
C TYR A 86 12.12 17.08 -4.90
N ASN A 87 11.59 16.51 -6.00
CA ASN A 87 11.62 15.05 -6.25
C ASN A 87 10.97 14.19 -5.15
N ILE A 88 9.97 14.76 -4.46
CA ILE A 88 9.17 14.04 -3.46
C ILE A 88 7.94 13.47 -4.17
N HIS A 89 7.84 12.15 -4.21
CA HIS A 89 6.66 11.44 -4.74
C HIS A 89 6.01 10.64 -3.64
N MET A 90 4.70 10.78 -3.44
CA MET A 90 3.95 10.07 -2.41
C MET A 90 2.76 9.36 -3.04
N GLU A 91 2.67 8.06 -2.81
CA GLU A 91 1.53 7.22 -3.16
C GLU A 91 0.76 6.90 -1.88
N TYR A 92 -0.53 7.21 -1.85
CA TYR A 92 -1.42 6.87 -0.75
C TYR A 92 -2.39 5.80 -1.20
N CYS A 93 -2.27 4.59 -0.65
CA CYS A 93 -3.18 3.50 -0.89
C CYS A 93 -4.07 3.27 0.34
N THR A 94 -5.39 3.14 0.13
CA THR A 94 -6.37 2.86 1.19
C THR A 94 -7.18 1.61 0.89
N CYS A 95 -7.57 0.88 1.94
CA CYS A 95 -8.36 -0.35 1.86
C CYS A 95 -9.23 -0.56 3.12
N LYS A 96 -10.32 -1.30 2.97
CA LYS A 96 -11.30 -1.64 4.04
C LYS A 96 -11.89 -3.05 3.90
N ASP A 97 -11.36 -3.84 2.99
CA ASP A 97 -11.88 -5.16 2.57
C ASP A 97 -11.58 -6.26 3.60
N LYS A 98 -10.43 -6.20 4.28
CA LYS A 98 -10.03 -7.19 5.29
C LYS A 98 -9.11 -6.62 6.37
N GLN A 99 -8.97 -7.37 7.46
CA GLN A 99 -7.99 -7.10 8.49
C GLN A 99 -6.56 -7.13 7.90
N GLY A 100 -5.76 -6.12 8.20
CA GLY A 100 -4.38 -6.02 7.72
C GLY A 100 -4.24 -5.85 6.21
N CYS A 101 -5.25 -5.36 5.48
CA CYS A 101 -5.25 -5.24 4.02
C CYS A 101 -4.14 -4.34 3.41
N ASN A 102 -3.43 -3.58 4.25
CA ASN A 102 -2.29 -2.73 3.90
C ASN A 102 -0.94 -3.48 3.88
N ASP A 103 -0.96 -4.81 3.93
CA ASP A 103 0.20 -5.70 3.76
C ASP A 103 0.74 -5.72 2.33
N SER A 104 -0.14 -5.53 1.34
CA SER A 104 0.16 -5.86 -0.06
C SER A 104 1.36 -5.14 -0.66
N THR A 105 2.10 -5.87 -1.47
CA THR A 105 3.05 -5.34 -2.45
C THR A 105 2.31 -5.01 -3.74
N LEU A 106 2.61 -3.85 -4.34
CA LEU A 106 2.15 -3.55 -5.70
C LEU A 106 2.80 -4.59 -6.63
N ILE A 107 2.05 -5.60 -7.07
CA ILE A 107 2.56 -6.58 -8.02
C ILE A 107 2.74 -5.85 -9.35
N ARG A 108 3.97 -5.50 -9.71
CA ARG A 108 4.27 -5.10 -11.08
C ARG A 108 4.00 -6.31 -11.96
N PRO A 109 3.10 -6.25 -12.97
CA PRO A 109 2.96 -7.36 -13.90
C PRO A 109 4.33 -7.58 -14.56
N SER A 110 4.90 -8.75 -14.30
CA SER A 110 6.16 -9.17 -14.92
C SER A 110 5.86 -9.48 -16.39
N VAL A 111 6.40 -8.67 -17.32
CA VAL A 111 6.24 -8.84 -18.78
C VAL A 111 7.08 -10.03 -19.31
N GLN A 112 7.46 -10.99 -18.46
CA GLN A 112 8.48 -12.00 -18.78
C GLN A 112 7.94 -13.29 -19.42
N LEU A 113 6.69 -13.35 -19.88
CA LEU A 113 6.11 -14.61 -20.40
C LEU A 113 5.48 -14.55 -21.80
N ILE A 114 5.91 -13.61 -22.66
CA ILE A 114 5.55 -13.64 -24.09
C ILE A 114 6.81 -13.58 -24.96
N PRO A 115 7.51 -14.70 -25.16
CA PRO A 115 8.08 -14.91 -26.49
C PRO A 115 7.93 -16.33 -27.04
N LEU A 116 6.98 -17.15 -26.56
CA LEU A 116 6.82 -18.52 -27.10
C LEU A 116 5.77 -18.69 -28.21
N LEU A 117 4.88 -17.71 -28.42
CA LEU A 117 3.80 -17.83 -29.41
C LEU A 117 4.20 -17.40 -30.83
N ILE A 118 5.29 -16.65 -30.99
CA ILE A 118 5.72 -16.15 -32.30
C ILE A 118 6.47 -17.23 -33.11
N SER A 119 7.18 -18.14 -32.44
CA SER A 119 7.95 -19.21 -33.10
C SER A 119 7.09 -20.30 -33.77
N ILE A 120 5.82 -20.44 -33.36
CA ILE A 120 4.90 -21.45 -33.93
C ILE A 120 4.30 -20.97 -35.25
N ILE A 121 4.17 -19.65 -35.45
CA ILE A 121 3.61 -19.09 -36.68
C ILE A 121 4.66 -19.09 -37.81
N THR A 122 5.93 -18.88 -37.50
CA THR A 122 7.01 -18.87 -38.50
C THR A 122 7.42 -20.25 -39.00
N THR A 123 7.10 -21.33 -38.28
CA THR A 123 7.40 -22.72 -38.72
C THR A 123 6.35 -23.31 -39.65
N ARG A 124 5.20 -22.64 -39.86
CA ARG A 124 4.15 -23.08 -40.80
C ARG A 124 4.14 -22.31 -42.14
N ALA A 125 5.06 -21.38 -42.35
CA ALA A 125 5.09 -20.50 -43.51
C ALA A 125 6.35 -20.65 -44.40
N ILE A 126 7.07 -21.77 -44.29
CA ILE A 126 8.16 -22.18 -45.19
C ILE A 126 7.90 -23.61 -45.62
#